data_AF-A0A8H4QL55-F1
#
_entry.id   AF-A0A8H4QL55-F1
#
_cell.length_a   1.000
_cell.length_b   1.000
_cell.length_c   1.000
_cell.angle_alpha   90.00
_cell.angle_beta   90.00
_cell.angle_gamma   90.00
#
_symmetry.space_group_name_H-M   'P 1'
#
loop_
_entity.id
_entity.type
_entity.pdbx_description
1 polymer ?
#
loop_
_entity_poly.entity_id
_entity_poly.type
_entity_poly.pdbx_seq_one_letter_code
_entity_poly.pdbx_strand_id
1 'polypeptide(L)'
;MLTLALELKTTLIAPHIVDSIVPLAQITADLIVIPRFKIQPVESYEKFEKDINVPACLTILHLVALGCMSEQEYIIRFWKLIRYDFILLMFSHNHPTVEYEMMIQLFSTSIFKDSVGAIVGGENYQIINYVLDRLTFPLVEIPPLPQSQELMDLETLSNLRLKLLQLLTSMTRSSFGSRAMAMHPFTIGRLVSLISDELDDLYDYRARHKESARIISFGTRLLYYLVTKYDNDIDMQQKLANIRGGSQKYLLCLSRLNFSEDDLVLESGIDPDVAACALELLEFVVTPEEGDAIHSAFSSQ
;
A
#
# COMPACT_ATOMS: atom_id res chain seq x y z
N MET A 1 -10.12 23.78 -18.00
CA MET A 1 -11.12 23.59 -19.07
C MET A 1 -11.33 22.11 -19.39
N LEU A 2 -10.27 21.33 -19.68
CA LEU A 2 -10.38 19.88 -19.90
C LEU A 2 -10.95 19.12 -18.71
N THR A 3 -10.51 19.41 -17.49
CA THR A 3 -11.05 18.82 -16.25
C THR A 3 -12.56 19.06 -16.13
N LEU A 4 -13.01 20.31 -16.30
CA LEU A 4 -14.42 20.69 -16.26
C LEU A 4 -15.24 19.98 -17.36
N ALA A 5 -14.72 19.89 -18.58
CA ALA A 5 -15.40 19.21 -19.68
C ALA A 5 -15.54 17.70 -19.42
N LEU A 6 -14.51 17.09 -18.84
CA LEU A 6 -14.54 15.70 -18.39
C LEU A 6 -15.55 15.51 -17.26
N GLU A 7 -15.51 16.33 -16.21
CA GLU A 7 -16.44 16.26 -15.07
C GLU A 7 -17.91 16.34 -15.49
N LEU A 8 -18.24 17.09 -16.54
CA LEU A 8 -19.62 17.23 -17.01
C LEU A 8 -20.17 15.97 -17.68
N LYS A 9 -19.34 15.20 -18.40
CA LYS A 9 -19.77 14.00 -19.15
C LYS A 9 -18.65 12.93 -19.24
N THR A 10 -18.11 12.51 -18.11
CA THR A 10 -16.89 11.69 -18.05
C THR A 10 -17.02 10.38 -18.81
N THR A 11 -18.12 9.65 -18.60
CA THR A 11 -18.35 8.32 -19.22
C THR A 11 -18.55 8.37 -20.73
N LEU A 12 -19.09 9.48 -21.25
CA LEU A 12 -19.35 9.65 -22.68
C LEU A 12 -18.12 10.15 -23.44
N ILE A 13 -17.22 10.89 -22.78
CA ILE A 13 -16.09 11.54 -23.46
C ILE A 13 -14.79 10.74 -23.26
N ALA A 14 -14.55 10.23 -22.04
CA ALA A 14 -13.27 9.61 -21.69
C ALA A 14 -12.84 8.46 -22.64
N PRO A 15 -13.72 7.51 -23.02
CA PRO A 15 -13.34 6.42 -23.92
C PRO A 15 -12.86 6.87 -25.31
N HIS A 16 -13.33 8.03 -25.79
CA HIS A 16 -13.00 8.55 -27.12
C HIS A 16 -11.70 9.37 -27.16
N ILE A 17 -11.25 9.86 -26.01
CA ILE A 17 -10.04 10.69 -25.89
C ILE A 17 -8.87 9.96 -25.23
N VAL A 18 -9.10 8.73 -24.76
CA VAL A 18 -8.15 7.94 -23.96
C VAL A 18 -6.80 7.75 -24.64
N ASP A 19 -6.79 7.45 -25.95
CA ASP A 19 -5.53 7.18 -26.69
C ASP A 19 -4.64 8.41 -26.82
N SER A 20 -5.23 9.60 -26.79
CA SER A 20 -4.49 10.86 -26.92
C SER A 20 -4.08 11.39 -25.55
N ILE A 21 -5.01 11.39 -24.59
CA ILE A 21 -4.79 12.03 -23.29
C ILE A 21 -3.86 11.20 -22.40
N VAL A 22 -4.01 9.87 -22.36
CA VAL A 22 -3.23 9.04 -21.45
C VAL A 22 -1.73 9.11 -21.74
N PRO A 23 -1.25 8.96 -22.99
CA PRO A 23 0.17 9.13 -23.29
C PRO A 23 0.64 10.58 -23.07
N LEU A 24 -0.16 11.57 -23.47
CA LEU A 24 0.21 12.99 -23.36
C LEU A 24 0.40 13.43 -21.91
N ALA A 25 -0.51 13.04 -21.01
CA ALA A 25 -0.44 13.38 -19.60
C ALA A 25 0.80 12.75 -18.93
N GLN A 26 1.15 11.51 -19.28
CA GLN A 26 2.36 10.86 -18.77
C GLN A 26 3.63 11.59 -19.26
N ILE A 27 3.74 11.86 -20.56
CA ILE A 27 4.92 12.56 -21.14
C ILE A 27 5.06 13.97 -20.56
N THR A 28 3.94 14.65 -20.30
CA THR A 28 3.95 15.98 -19.68
C THR A 28 4.41 15.92 -18.23
N ALA A 29 3.92 14.95 -17.45
CA ALA A 29 4.36 14.74 -16.08
C ALA A 29 5.83 14.30 -16.01
N ASP A 30 6.31 13.50 -16.96
CA ASP A 30 7.69 13.00 -17.04
C ASP A 30 8.75 14.11 -17.04
N LEU A 31 8.42 15.29 -17.57
CA LEU A 31 9.31 16.46 -17.57
C LEU A 31 9.69 16.95 -16.16
N ILE A 32 8.88 16.62 -15.15
CA ILE A 32 9.14 16.92 -13.74
C ILE A 32 9.44 15.64 -12.96
N VAL A 33 8.69 14.57 -13.22
CA VAL A 33 8.74 13.33 -12.44
C VAL A 33 10.09 12.63 -12.59
N ILE A 34 10.65 12.57 -13.81
CA ILE A 34 11.94 11.91 -14.07
C ILE A 34 13.10 12.65 -13.37
N PRO A 35 13.23 14.00 -13.51
CA PRO A 35 14.25 14.75 -12.76
C PRO A 35 14.16 14.57 -11.24
N ARG A 36 12.95 14.63 -10.66
CA ARG A 36 12.72 14.39 -9.22
C ARG A 36 13.16 12.99 -8.80
N PHE A 37 12.80 11.97 -9.57
CA PHE A 37 13.21 10.59 -9.31
C PHE A 37 14.74 10.44 -9.34
N LYS A 38 15.41 11.09 -10.30
CA LYS A 38 16.88 11.10 -10.44
C LYS A 38 17.59 12.01 -9.44
N ILE A 39 16.87 12.70 -8.56
CA ILE A 39 17.41 13.66 -7.59
C ILE A 39 18.27 14.72 -8.31
N GLN A 40 17.78 15.19 -9.46
CA GLN A 40 18.45 16.27 -10.17
C GLN A 40 18.26 17.59 -9.41
N PRO A 41 19.22 18.52 -9.48
CA PRO A 41 19.07 19.85 -8.90
C PRO A 41 17.84 20.56 -9.47
N VAL A 42 17.10 21.28 -8.62
CA VAL A 42 15.84 21.96 -9.00
C VAL A 42 16.04 22.87 -10.21
N GLU A 43 17.21 23.51 -10.32
CA GLU A 43 17.58 24.42 -11.41
C GLU A 43 17.49 23.75 -12.80
N SER A 44 17.62 22.42 -12.87
CA SER A 44 17.56 21.67 -14.12
C SER A 44 16.15 21.56 -14.71
N TYR A 45 15.11 21.66 -13.88
CA TYR A 45 13.71 21.52 -14.29
C TYR A 45 12.79 22.62 -13.74
N GLU A 46 13.34 23.63 -13.06
CA GLU A 46 12.60 24.75 -12.45
C GLU A 46 11.66 25.46 -13.43
N LYS A 47 12.08 25.58 -14.70
CA LYS A 47 11.23 26.15 -15.76
C LYS A 47 9.95 25.35 -15.95
N PHE A 48 10.07 24.02 -15.98
CA PHE A 48 8.92 23.12 -16.12
C PHE A 48 8.06 23.12 -14.86
N GLU A 49 8.65 23.20 -13.67
CA GLU A 49 7.91 23.24 -12.41
C GLU A 49 6.97 24.45 -12.27
N LYS A 50 7.32 25.57 -12.90
CA LYS A 50 6.45 26.77 -12.95
C LYS A 50 5.27 26.61 -13.92
N ASP A 51 5.47 25.87 -15.00
CA ASP A 51 4.50 25.80 -16.11
C ASP A 51 3.63 24.52 -16.07
N ILE A 52 4.12 23.45 -15.45
CA ILE A 52 3.48 22.12 -15.47
C ILE A 52 3.01 21.75 -14.06
N ASN A 53 1.71 21.48 -13.96
CA ASN A 53 1.09 20.99 -12.75
C ASN A 53 0.92 19.45 -12.82
N VAL A 54 1.80 18.71 -12.13
CA VAL A 54 1.77 17.24 -12.06
C VAL A 54 0.45 16.73 -11.43
N PRO A 55 -0.03 17.28 -10.29
CA PRO A 55 -1.35 16.95 -9.77
C PRO A 55 -2.47 17.06 -10.81
N ALA A 56 -2.49 18.11 -11.63
CA ALA A 56 -3.50 18.26 -12.68
C ALA A 56 -3.42 17.14 -13.73
N CYS A 57 -2.22 16.67 -14.07
CA CYS A 57 -2.03 15.52 -14.97
C CYS A 57 -2.61 14.24 -14.34
N LEU A 58 -2.33 13.99 -13.06
CA LEU A 58 -2.87 12.83 -12.32
C LEU A 58 -4.39 12.90 -12.18
N THR A 59 -4.96 14.08 -11.91
CA THR A 59 -6.43 14.27 -11.87
C THR A 59 -7.06 13.94 -13.21
N ILE A 60 -6.47 14.41 -14.33
CA ILE A 60 -6.98 14.09 -15.66
C ILE A 60 -6.92 12.58 -15.90
N LEU A 61 -5.79 11.94 -15.60
CA LEU A 61 -5.66 10.48 -15.72
C LEU A 61 -6.71 9.74 -14.87
N HIS A 62 -6.92 10.18 -13.63
CA HIS A 62 -7.91 9.59 -12.74
C HIS A 62 -9.34 9.77 -13.26
N LEU A 63 -9.71 10.96 -13.72
CA LEU A 63 -11.03 11.20 -14.31
C LEU A 63 -11.26 10.36 -15.57
N VAL A 64 -10.26 10.25 -16.44
CA VAL A 64 -10.35 9.40 -17.64
C VAL A 64 -10.51 7.94 -17.24
N ALA A 65 -9.75 7.46 -16.24
CA ALA A 65 -9.91 6.11 -15.70
C ALA A 65 -11.34 5.88 -15.19
N LEU A 66 -11.86 6.77 -14.35
CA LEU A 66 -13.23 6.69 -13.82
C LEU A 66 -14.29 6.69 -14.93
N GLY A 67 -14.13 7.51 -15.98
CA GLY A 67 -15.03 7.50 -17.13
C GLY A 67 -15.00 6.17 -17.89
N CYS A 68 -13.82 5.56 -17.99
CA CYS A 68 -13.61 4.26 -18.63
C CYS A 68 -14.08 3.08 -17.77
N MET A 69 -14.34 3.24 -16.47
CA MET A 69 -14.80 2.14 -15.60
C MET A 69 -16.21 1.63 -15.93
N SER A 70 -16.98 2.38 -16.73
CA SER A 70 -18.33 1.99 -17.17
C SER A 70 -18.35 0.70 -17.99
N GLU A 71 -17.32 0.46 -18.80
CA GLU A 71 -17.17 -0.74 -19.61
C GLU A 71 -15.77 -1.34 -19.45
N GLN A 72 -15.69 -2.66 -19.28
CA GLN A 72 -14.44 -3.36 -19.03
C GLN A 72 -13.41 -3.14 -20.15
N GLU A 73 -13.86 -3.04 -21.40
CA GLU A 73 -12.99 -2.82 -22.56
C GLU A 73 -12.26 -1.47 -22.47
N TYR A 74 -12.96 -0.40 -22.07
CA TYR A 74 -12.37 0.94 -21.99
C TYR A 74 -11.35 1.06 -20.87
N ILE A 75 -11.64 0.51 -19.68
CA ILE A 75 -10.68 0.56 -18.57
C ILE A 75 -9.44 -0.32 -18.84
N ILE A 76 -9.61 -1.47 -19.53
CA ILE A 76 -8.47 -2.28 -19.99
C ILE A 76 -7.64 -1.50 -21.00
N ARG A 77 -8.28 -0.81 -21.95
CA ARG A 77 -7.59 0.05 -22.93
C ARG A 77 -6.80 1.17 -22.24
N PHE A 78 -7.38 1.82 -21.24
CA PHE A 78 -6.69 2.81 -20.41
C PHE A 78 -5.41 2.24 -19.79
N TRP A 79 -5.51 1.11 -19.08
CA TRP A 79 -4.36 0.51 -18.40
C TRP A 79 -3.33 -0.15 -19.33
N LYS A 80 -3.68 -0.43 -20.60
CA LYS A 80 -2.71 -0.77 -21.65
C LYS A 80 -1.87 0.42 -22.11
N LEU A 81 -2.38 1.65 -21.97
CA LEU A 81 -1.69 2.89 -22.35
C LEU A 81 -0.84 3.49 -21.22
N ILE A 82 -1.12 3.12 -19.96
CA ILE A 82 -0.30 3.49 -18.82
C ILE A 82 1.00 2.68 -18.84
N ARG A 83 2.14 3.36 -18.75
CA ARG A 83 3.46 2.73 -18.73
C ARG A 83 3.80 2.28 -17.31
N TYR A 84 4.37 1.09 -17.17
CA TYR A 84 4.70 0.56 -15.84
C TYR A 84 5.81 1.36 -15.14
N ASP A 85 6.76 1.93 -15.91
CA ASP A 85 7.82 2.77 -15.39
C ASP A 85 7.27 4.08 -14.83
N PHE A 86 6.24 4.66 -15.46
CA PHE A 86 5.53 5.82 -14.91
C PHE A 86 4.93 5.53 -13.52
N ILE A 87 4.32 4.35 -13.34
CA ILE A 87 3.79 3.92 -12.03
C ILE A 87 4.91 3.85 -10.97
N LEU A 88 6.04 3.24 -11.33
CA LEU A 88 7.19 3.10 -10.43
C LEU A 88 7.82 4.45 -10.06
N LEU A 89 7.91 5.37 -11.02
CA LEU A 89 8.40 6.72 -10.79
C LEU A 89 7.49 7.46 -9.81
N MET A 90 6.17 7.46 -10.05
CA MET A 90 5.19 8.15 -9.22
C MET A 90 5.13 7.63 -7.77
N PHE A 91 5.43 6.35 -7.53
CA PHE A 91 5.56 5.78 -6.19
C PHE A 91 6.94 5.98 -5.53
N SER A 92 7.76 6.89 -6.04
CA SER A 92 8.97 7.33 -5.34
C SER A 92 8.66 8.29 -4.19
N HIS A 93 9.45 8.25 -3.12
CA HIS A 93 9.37 9.21 -2.02
C HIS A 93 9.87 10.62 -2.40
N ASN A 94 10.46 10.77 -3.59
CA ASN A 94 10.91 12.06 -4.10
C ASN A 94 9.76 12.95 -4.62
N HIS A 95 8.52 12.48 -4.51
CA HIS A 95 7.32 13.22 -4.87
C HIS A 95 6.60 13.73 -3.62
N PRO A 96 5.96 14.92 -3.68
CA PRO A 96 5.07 15.38 -2.63
C PRO A 96 4.00 14.33 -2.27
N THR A 97 3.66 14.22 -0.99
CA THR A 97 2.69 13.24 -0.48
C THR A 97 1.36 13.29 -1.25
N VAL A 98 0.90 14.49 -1.62
CA VAL A 98 -0.33 14.67 -2.40
C VAL A 98 -0.27 13.94 -3.75
N GLU A 99 0.86 14.04 -4.47
CA GLU A 99 1.04 13.35 -5.75
C GLU A 99 1.06 11.82 -5.57
N TYR A 100 1.69 11.36 -4.49
CA TYR A 100 1.72 9.93 -4.12
C TYR A 100 0.30 9.40 -3.84
N GLU A 101 -0.49 10.15 -3.07
CA GLU A 101 -1.88 9.78 -2.75
C GLU A 101 -2.79 9.78 -3.97
N MET A 102 -2.64 10.75 -4.87
CA MET A 102 -3.35 10.76 -6.15
C MET A 102 -2.99 9.55 -7.01
N MET A 103 -1.72 9.14 -6.97
CA MET A 103 -1.29 7.91 -7.64
C MET A 103 -1.89 6.64 -7.01
N ILE A 104 -2.02 6.57 -5.67
CA ILE A 104 -2.75 5.49 -4.98
C ILE A 104 -4.20 5.41 -5.49
N GLN A 105 -4.89 6.56 -5.56
CA GLN A 105 -6.28 6.63 -6.05
C GLN A 105 -6.40 6.16 -7.50
N LEU A 106 -5.52 6.63 -8.38
CA LEU A 106 -5.46 6.16 -9.77
C LEU A 106 -5.21 4.65 -9.82
N PHE A 107 -4.17 4.16 -9.15
CA PHE A 107 -3.77 2.76 -9.15
C PHE A 107 -4.86 1.82 -8.60
N SER A 108 -5.71 2.29 -7.67
CA SER A 108 -6.85 1.51 -7.18
C SER A 108 -7.84 1.11 -8.28
N THR A 109 -7.90 1.84 -9.39
CA THR A 109 -8.75 1.52 -10.56
C THR A 109 -8.12 0.47 -11.49
N SER A 110 -6.91 0.00 -11.20
CA SER A 110 -6.17 -1.01 -11.99
C SER A 110 -6.35 -2.44 -11.51
N ILE A 111 -7.19 -2.67 -10.51
CA ILE A 111 -7.31 -3.98 -9.85
C ILE A 111 -8.31 -4.84 -10.61
N PHE A 112 -7.80 -5.66 -11.52
CA PHE A 112 -8.59 -6.64 -12.29
C PHE A 112 -8.45 -8.05 -11.69
N LYS A 113 -9.29 -8.98 -12.13
CA LYS A 113 -9.28 -10.37 -11.63
C LYS A 113 -7.91 -11.05 -11.77
N ASP A 114 -7.27 -10.84 -12.93
CA ASP A 114 -6.06 -11.57 -13.35
C ASP A 114 -4.85 -10.64 -13.61
N SER A 115 -4.99 -9.33 -13.36
CA SER A 115 -3.89 -8.37 -13.52
C SER A 115 -4.04 -7.19 -12.56
N VAL A 116 -2.92 -6.57 -12.18
CA VAL A 116 -2.90 -5.33 -11.38
C VAL A 116 -1.89 -4.36 -11.98
N GLY A 117 -2.28 -3.09 -12.14
CA GLY A 117 -1.43 -2.04 -12.71
C GLY A 117 -1.44 -1.99 -14.24
N ALA A 118 -0.32 -1.56 -14.82
CA ALA A 118 -0.14 -1.48 -16.26
C ALA A 118 -0.23 -2.86 -16.93
N ILE A 119 -1.00 -2.96 -18.01
CA ILE A 119 -1.23 -4.21 -18.74
C ILE A 119 -0.18 -4.34 -19.84
N VAL A 120 0.98 -4.90 -19.49
CA VAL A 120 2.01 -5.33 -20.43
C VAL A 120 1.74 -6.80 -20.73
N GLY A 121 1.53 -7.18 -21.99
CA GLY A 121 1.04 -8.52 -22.34
C GLY A 121 1.75 -9.67 -21.61
N GLY A 122 0.97 -10.53 -20.94
CA GLY A 122 1.46 -11.66 -20.13
C GLY A 122 1.43 -11.40 -18.62
N GLU A 123 1.62 -12.45 -17.82
CA GLU A 123 1.82 -12.32 -16.37
C GLU A 123 3.24 -11.85 -16.08
N ASN A 124 3.40 -10.61 -15.63
CA ASN A 124 4.71 -10.07 -15.28
C ASN A 124 4.84 -9.82 -13.78
N TYR A 125 5.10 -10.92 -13.04
CA TYR A 125 5.33 -10.89 -11.60
C TYR A 125 6.49 -9.97 -11.18
N GLN A 126 7.47 -9.72 -12.05
CA GLN A 126 8.59 -8.83 -11.74
C GLN A 126 8.14 -7.37 -11.60
N ILE A 127 7.29 -6.89 -12.50
CA ILE A 127 6.79 -5.51 -12.48
C ILE A 127 5.98 -5.26 -11.20
N ILE A 128 5.04 -6.16 -10.88
CA ILE A 128 4.23 -6.00 -9.67
C ILE A 128 5.08 -6.10 -8.41
N ASN A 129 6.13 -6.93 -8.38
CA ASN A 129 7.05 -6.98 -7.25
C ASN A 129 7.76 -5.64 -7.02
N TYR A 130 8.22 -4.96 -8.08
CA TYR A 130 8.80 -3.61 -7.93
C TYR A 130 7.79 -2.59 -7.41
N VAL A 131 6.52 -2.69 -7.83
CA VAL A 131 5.46 -1.83 -7.30
C VAL A 131 5.19 -2.15 -5.82
N LEU A 132 5.11 -3.43 -5.46
CA LEU A 132 4.93 -3.87 -4.07
C LEU A 132 6.09 -3.43 -3.18
N ASP A 133 7.33 -3.47 -3.66
CA ASP A 133 8.48 -2.95 -2.94
C ASP A 133 8.32 -1.47 -2.59
N ARG A 134 7.80 -0.66 -3.53
CA ARG A 134 7.54 0.77 -3.33
C ARG A 134 6.34 1.04 -2.42
N LEU A 135 5.25 0.29 -2.60
CA LEU A 135 4.02 0.45 -1.80
C LEU A 135 4.20 -0.01 -0.35
N THR A 136 4.98 -1.06 -0.12
CA THR A 136 5.17 -1.61 1.23
C THR A 136 6.33 -0.96 1.98
N PHE A 137 7.19 -0.17 1.31
CA PHE A 137 8.31 0.51 1.95
C PHE A 137 7.88 1.47 3.09
N PRO A 138 6.90 2.37 2.90
CA PRO A 138 6.45 3.28 3.97
C PRO A 138 5.73 2.58 5.14
N LEU A 139 5.43 1.28 5.03
CA LEU A 139 4.85 0.51 6.14
C LEU A 139 5.87 0.28 7.25
N VAL A 140 7.17 0.28 6.95
CA VAL A 140 8.23 0.07 7.94
C VAL A 140 9.11 1.29 8.07
N GLU A 141 9.52 1.86 6.94
CA GLU A 141 10.44 3.00 6.92
C GLU A 141 9.67 4.33 6.95
N ILE A 142 10.30 5.37 7.51
CA ILE A 142 9.81 6.74 7.44
C ILE A 142 10.48 7.41 6.24
N PRO A 143 9.75 7.70 5.14
CA PRO A 143 10.36 8.33 3.98
C PRO A 143 10.84 9.75 4.30
N PRO A 144 11.98 10.20 3.74
CA PRO A 144 12.36 11.61 3.79
C PRO A 144 11.40 12.44 2.94
N LEU A 145 11.26 13.71 3.29
CA LEU A 145 10.56 14.69 2.48
C LEU A 145 11.29 14.92 1.15
N PRO A 146 10.57 15.27 0.07
CA PRO A 146 11.18 15.51 -1.24
C PRO A 146 12.33 16.51 -1.16
N GLN A 147 13.49 16.12 -1.69
CA GLN A 147 14.70 16.96 -1.75
C GLN A 147 15.21 17.48 -0.40
N SER A 148 14.78 16.85 0.69
CA SER A 148 15.18 17.16 2.06
C SER A 148 15.72 15.91 2.75
N GLN A 149 16.49 16.12 3.82
CA GLN A 149 16.86 15.06 4.77
C GLN A 149 15.85 14.95 5.92
N GLU A 150 14.93 15.91 6.03
CA GLU A 150 13.87 15.90 7.03
C GLU A 150 12.91 14.75 6.78
N LEU A 151 12.55 14.04 7.85
CA LEU A 151 11.62 12.92 7.79
C LEU A 151 10.18 13.40 7.70
N MET A 152 9.33 12.63 7.02
CA MET A 152 7.89 12.87 7.03
C MET A 152 7.33 12.88 8.45
N ASP A 153 6.40 13.80 8.72
CA ASP A 153 5.72 13.84 10.00
C ASP A 153 4.87 12.58 10.23
N LEU A 154 4.75 12.20 11.49
CA LEU A 154 4.12 10.95 11.89
C LEU A 154 2.60 10.92 11.63
N GLU A 155 1.93 12.07 11.58
CA GLU A 155 0.48 12.15 11.30
C GLU A 155 0.21 11.90 9.81
N THR A 156 0.96 12.56 8.93
CA THR A 156 0.94 12.32 7.49
C THR A 156 1.33 10.88 7.16
N LEU A 157 2.35 10.33 7.83
CA LEU A 157 2.76 8.95 7.62
C LEU A 157 1.66 7.95 8.02
N SER A 158 1.01 8.13 9.16
CA SER A 158 -0.11 7.27 9.58
C SER A 158 -1.26 7.29 8.56
N ASN A 159 -1.61 8.47 8.05
CA ASN A 159 -2.63 8.62 7.01
C ASN A 159 -2.22 7.92 5.70
N LEU A 160 -0.96 8.03 5.29
CA LEU A 160 -0.42 7.33 4.13
C LEU A 160 -0.45 5.80 4.31
N ARG A 161 -0.02 5.30 5.48
CA ARG A 161 -0.06 3.87 5.83
C ARG A 161 -1.48 3.31 5.75
N LEU A 162 -2.46 4.02 6.27
CA LEU A 162 -3.87 3.62 6.16
C LEU A 162 -4.33 3.53 4.69
N LYS A 163 -4.01 4.53 3.85
CA LYS A 163 -4.34 4.50 2.41
C LYS A 163 -3.65 3.34 1.69
N LEU A 164 -2.40 3.05 2.02
CA LEU A 164 -1.65 1.91 1.49
C LEU A 164 -2.28 0.58 1.91
N LEU A 165 -2.63 0.41 3.18
CA LEU A 165 -3.31 -0.81 3.67
C LEU A 165 -4.67 -1.00 2.99
N GLN A 166 -5.43 0.07 2.77
CA GLN A 166 -6.69 0.02 2.01
C GLN A 166 -6.48 -0.39 0.55
N LEU A 167 -5.41 0.11 -0.09
CA LEU A 167 -5.06 -0.29 -1.46
C LEU A 167 -4.65 -1.77 -1.52
N LEU A 168 -3.76 -2.21 -0.62
CA LEU A 168 -3.32 -3.61 -0.55
C LEU A 168 -4.50 -4.55 -0.25
N THR A 169 -5.40 -4.15 0.64
CA THR A 169 -6.66 -4.87 0.90
C THR A 169 -7.52 -4.92 -0.37
N SER A 170 -7.63 -3.82 -1.10
CA SER A 170 -8.37 -3.78 -2.37
C SER A 170 -7.76 -4.71 -3.42
N MET A 171 -6.43 -4.86 -3.44
CA MET A 171 -5.71 -5.76 -4.34
C MET A 171 -5.99 -7.23 -4.04
N THR A 172 -6.47 -7.56 -2.84
CA THR A 172 -6.82 -8.96 -2.50
C THR A 172 -7.98 -9.51 -3.33
N ARG A 173 -8.81 -8.62 -3.88
CA ARG A 173 -9.90 -8.95 -4.82
C ARG A 173 -9.39 -9.53 -6.14
N SER A 174 -8.13 -9.23 -6.49
CA SER A 174 -7.43 -9.83 -7.62
C SER A 174 -6.77 -11.14 -7.17
N SER A 175 -6.99 -12.22 -7.92
CA SER A 175 -6.30 -13.49 -7.67
C SER A 175 -4.79 -13.32 -7.90
N PHE A 176 -4.43 -12.63 -9.00
CA PHE A 176 -3.06 -12.25 -9.31
C PHE A 176 -2.45 -11.34 -8.24
N GLY A 177 -3.17 -10.27 -7.85
CA GLY A 177 -2.69 -9.30 -6.86
C GLY A 177 -2.46 -9.90 -5.47
N SER A 178 -3.44 -10.67 -4.96
CA SER A 178 -3.30 -11.37 -3.67
C SER A 178 -2.14 -12.38 -3.68
N ARG A 179 -2.00 -13.16 -4.75
CA ARG A 179 -0.90 -14.12 -4.87
C ARG A 179 0.46 -13.43 -4.97
N ALA A 180 0.56 -12.36 -5.77
CA ALA A 180 1.79 -11.57 -5.87
C ALA A 180 2.21 -11.01 -4.50
N MET A 181 1.26 -10.51 -3.70
CA MET A 181 1.53 -10.04 -2.34
C MET A 181 2.04 -11.14 -1.41
N ALA A 182 1.40 -12.32 -1.40
CA ALA A 182 1.82 -13.45 -0.57
C ALA A 182 3.20 -13.99 -0.99
N MET A 183 3.45 -14.06 -2.30
CA MET A 183 4.71 -14.55 -2.86
C MET A 183 5.85 -13.53 -2.76
N HIS A 184 5.56 -12.25 -2.57
CA HIS A 184 6.58 -11.22 -2.43
C HIS A 184 7.49 -11.47 -1.20
N PRO A 185 8.82 -11.31 -1.30
CA PRO A 185 9.75 -11.66 -0.20
C PRO A 185 9.55 -10.85 1.08
N PHE A 186 9.15 -9.58 0.97
CA PHE A 186 9.13 -8.64 2.10
C PHE A 186 7.72 -8.26 2.57
N THR A 187 6.65 -8.55 1.82
CA THR A 187 5.32 -8.00 2.13
C THR A 187 4.80 -8.47 3.49
N ILE A 188 4.81 -9.78 3.74
CA ILE A 188 4.35 -10.37 5.01
C ILE A 188 5.20 -9.84 6.17
N GLY A 189 6.53 -9.90 6.04
CA GLY A 189 7.41 -9.42 7.10
C GLY A 189 7.26 -7.92 7.38
N ARG A 190 7.01 -7.10 6.36
CA ARG A 190 6.76 -5.64 6.53
C ARG A 190 5.43 -5.38 7.24
N LEU A 191 4.38 -6.17 6.97
CA LEU A 191 3.12 -6.10 7.71
C LEU A 191 3.33 -6.45 9.19
N VAL A 192 4.10 -7.50 9.47
CA VAL A 192 4.42 -7.91 10.85
C VAL A 192 5.18 -6.83 11.60
N SER A 193 6.20 -6.24 10.95
CA SER A 193 6.91 -5.10 11.54
C SER A 193 6.00 -3.92 11.81
N LEU A 194 5.14 -3.55 10.85
CA LEU A 194 4.18 -2.46 11.03
C LEU A 194 3.27 -2.70 12.24
N ILE A 195 2.68 -3.90 12.35
CA ILE A 195 1.78 -4.24 13.47
C ILE A 195 2.52 -4.18 14.80
N SER A 196 3.73 -4.73 14.85
CA SER A 196 4.58 -4.68 16.06
C SER A 196 4.92 -3.25 16.46
N ASP A 197 5.37 -2.43 15.51
CA ASP A 197 5.83 -1.07 15.78
C ASP A 197 4.65 -0.16 16.21
N GLU A 198 3.46 -0.34 15.62
CA GLU A 198 2.25 0.41 16.00
C GLU A 198 1.68 -0.05 17.36
N LEU A 199 1.84 -1.33 17.73
CA LEU A 199 1.52 -1.80 19.09
C LEU A 199 2.47 -1.21 20.13
N ASP A 200 3.75 -1.08 19.82
CA ASP A 200 4.70 -0.42 20.71
C ASP A 200 4.34 1.07 20.88
N ASP A 201 3.99 1.76 19.79
CA ASP A 201 3.51 3.15 19.82
C ASP A 201 2.22 3.33 20.67
N LEU A 202 1.31 2.36 20.61
CA LEU A 202 0.06 2.33 21.36
C LEU A 202 0.32 2.26 22.87
N TYR A 203 1.24 1.37 23.28
CA TYR A 203 1.61 1.16 24.68
C TYR A 203 2.56 2.23 25.24
N ASP A 204 3.30 2.92 24.38
CA ASP A 204 4.13 4.10 24.70
C ASP A 204 3.30 5.38 24.96
N TYR A 205 1.97 5.32 24.90
CA TYR A 205 1.05 6.47 25.06
C TYR A 205 1.31 7.63 24.09
N ARG A 206 1.68 7.33 22.84
CA ARG A 206 1.92 8.36 21.82
C ARG A 206 0.59 8.96 21.31
N ALA A 207 0.63 10.21 20.85
CA ALA A 207 -0.54 11.01 20.48
C ALA A 207 -1.38 10.51 19.27
N ARG A 208 -1.10 9.30 18.74
CA ARG A 208 -1.70 8.74 17.51
C ARG A 208 -2.50 7.45 17.76
N HIS A 209 -3.05 7.33 18.95
CA HIS A 209 -3.70 6.12 19.45
C HIS A 209 -4.78 5.58 18.49
N LYS A 210 -5.66 6.44 17.98
CA LYS A 210 -6.73 6.06 17.05
C LYS A 210 -6.19 5.56 15.71
N GLU A 211 -5.18 6.23 15.17
CA GLU A 211 -4.55 5.86 13.91
C GLU A 211 -3.82 4.53 14.04
N SER A 212 -3.04 4.34 15.11
CA SER A 212 -2.32 3.09 15.39
C SER A 212 -3.28 1.91 15.54
N ALA A 213 -4.36 2.05 16.32
CA ALA A 213 -5.37 1.00 16.48
C ALA A 213 -6.03 0.58 15.14
N ARG A 214 -6.32 1.56 14.27
CA ARG A 214 -6.83 1.31 12.92
C ARG A 214 -5.80 0.61 12.03
N ILE A 215 -4.54 1.05 12.07
CA ILE A 215 -3.45 0.43 11.31
C ILE A 215 -3.25 -1.02 11.74
N ILE A 216 -3.24 -1.30 13.04
CA ILE A 216 -3.17 -2.65 13.62
C ILE A 216 -4.32 -3.50 13.09
N SER A 217 -5.55 -2.99 13.12
CA SER A 217 -6.74 -3.74 12.68
C SER A 217 -6.70 -4.06 11.18
N PHE A 218 -6.40 -3.08 10.32
CA PHE A 218 -6.26 -3.32 8.88
C PHE A 218 -5.06 -4.22 8.54
N GLY A 219 -3.93 -4.00 9.20
CA GLY A 219 -2.70 -4.77 9.00
C GLY A 219 -2.89 -6.24 9.38
N THR A 220 -3.52 -6.51 10.52
CA THR A 220 -3.75 -7.88 11.01
C THR A 220 -4.71 -8.65 10.10
N ARG A 221 -5.81 -8.03 9.66
CA ARG A 221 -6.74 -8.67 8.70
C ARG A 221 -6.08 -8.98 7.36
N LEU A 222 -5.27 -8.05 6.85
CA LEU A 222 -4.53 -8.28 5.60
C LEU A 222 -3.50 -9.41 5.76
N LEU A 223 -2.77 -9.42 6.87
CA LEU A 223 -1.83 -10.50 7.20
C LEU A 223 -2.55 -11.85 7.31
N TYR A 224 -3.62 -11.91 8.09
CA TYR A 224 -4.48 -13.08 8.25
C TYR A 224 -4.95 -13.63 6.91
N TYR A 225 -5.51 -12.78 6.05
CA TYR A 225 -5.97 -13.19 4.72
C TYR A 225 -4.85 -13.78 3.85
N LEU A 226 -3.67 -13.14 3.82
CA LEU A 226 -2.56 -13.58 2.98
C LEU A 226 -1.98 -14.92 3.47
N VAL A 227 -1.87 -15.09 4.78
CA VAL A 227 -1.30 -16.31 5.38
C VAL A 227 -2.27 -17.48 5.24
N THR A 228 -3.54 -17.31 5.60
CA THR A 228 -4.53 -18.39 5.55
C THR A 228 -4.88 -18.82 4.13
N LYS A 229 -4.97 -17.88 3.18
CA LYS A 229 -5.33 -18.20 1.79
C LYS A 229 -4.21 -18.93 1.03
N TYR A 230 -2.95 -18.66 1.38
CA TYR A 230 -1.77 -19.17 0.67
C TYR A 230 -0.86 -20.01 1.57
N ASP A 231 -1.40 -20.59 2.64
CA ASP A 231 -0.72 -21.40 3.64
C ASP A 231 0.19 -22.49 3.02
N ASN A 232 -0.28 -23.16 1.98
CA ASN A 232 0.41 -24.23 1.28
C ASN A 232 1.47 -23.71 0.28
N ASP A 233 1.42 -22.42 -0.08
CA ASP A 233 2.30 -21.80 -1.07
C ASP A 233 3.42 -20.96 -0.40
N ILE A 234 3.29 -20.59 0.88
CA ILE A 234 4.25 -19.71 1.58
C ILE A 234 5.07 -20.47 2.64
N ASP A 235 6.38 -20.20 2.66
CA ASP A 235 7.23 -20.56 3.79
C ASP A 235 7.30 -19.38 4.77
N MET A 236 6.53 -19.45 5.87
CA MET A 236 6.49 -18.38 6.87
C MET A 236 7.84 -18.11 7.53
N GLN A 237 8.65 -19.15 7.79
CA GLN A 237 9.97 -18.96 8.39
C GLN A 237 10.88 -18.17 7.46
N GLN A 238 10.87 -18.50 6.16
CA GLN A 238 11.62 -17.76 5.15
C GLN A 238 11.13 -16.32 5.01
N LYS A 239 9.82 -16.09 5.02
CA LYS A 239 9.23 -14.73 4.92
C LYS A 239 9.62 -13.85 6.09
N LEU A 240 9.61 -14.40 7.31
CA LEU A 240 9.95 -13.67 8.53
C LEU A 240 11.46 -13.45 8.66
N ALA A 241 12.29 -14.36 8.17
CA ALA A 241 13.76 -14.22 8.17
C ALA A 241 14.26 -13.03 7.33
N ASN A 242 13.49 -12.56 6.36
CA ASN A 242 13.82 -11.38 5.56
C ASN A 242 13.73 -10.06 6.34
N ILE A 243 13.17 -10.08 7.55
CA ILE A 243 13.02 -8.93 8.43
C ILE A 243 13.81 -9.15 9.71
N ARG A 244 14.52 -8.12 10.16
CA ARG A 244 15.28 -8.18 11.42
C ARG A 244 14.33 -8.44 12.59
N GLY A 245 14.55 -9.55 13.28
CA GLY A 245 13.69 -9.98 14.38
C GLY A 245 12.29 -10.40 13.95
N GLY A 246 12.04 -10.69 12.66
CA GLY A 246 10.70 -10.94 12.12
C GLY A 246 9.92 -12.01 12.88
N SER A 247 10.53 -13.16 13.20
CA SER A 247 9.87 -14.22 13.98
C SER A 247 9.53 -13.80 15.40
N GLN A 248 10.42 -13.04 16.06
CA GLN A 248 10.17 -12.54 17.40
C GLN A 248 9.05 -11.49 17.40
N LYS A 249 9.09 -10.55 16.44
CA LYS A 249 8.03 -9.55 16.24
C LYS A 249 6.69 -10.24 16.01
N TYR A 250 6.65 -11.24 15.14
CA TYR A 250 5.45 -12.03 14.84
C TYR A 250 4.84 -12.65 16.10
N LEU A 251 5.63 -13.39 16.89
CA LEU A 251 5.13 -14.05 18.09
C LEU A 251 4.66 -13.03 19.14
N LEU A 252 5.45 -11.99 19.41
CA LEU A 252 5.12 -11.01 20.45
C LEU A 252 3.89 -10.18 20.08
N CYS A 253 3.81 -9.67 18.85
CA CYS A 253 2.70 -8.82 18.45
C CYS A 253 1.39 -9.61 18.41
N LEU A 254 1.38 -10.82 17.86
CA LEU A 254 0.18 -11.65 17.83
C LEU A 254 -0.23 -12.16 19.20
N SER A 255 0.73 -12.48 20.09
CA SER A 255 0.39 -12.84 21.48
C SER A 255 -0.31 -11.68 22.18
N ARG A 256 0.24 -10.46 22.09
CA ARG A 256 -0.39 -9.26 22.67
C ARG A 256 -1.79 -9.01 22.11
N LEU A 257 -1.98 -9.17 20.80
CA LEU A 257 -3.30 -9.03 20.17
C LEU A 257 -4.28 -10.14 20.56
N ASN A 258 -3.82 -11.39 20.74
CA ASN A 258 -4.68 -12.48 21.15
C ASN A 258 -5.23 -12.27 22.57
N PHE A 259 -4.41 -11.72 23.46
CA PHE A 259 -4.79 -11.39 24.85
C PHE A 259 -5.25 -9.95 25.02
N SER A 260 -5.52 -9.23 23.92
CA SER A 260 -6.02 -7.86 24.02
C SER A 260 -7.45 -7.87 24.57
N GLU A 261 -7.71 -7.12 25.62
CA GLU A 261 -9.04 -7.03 26.23
C GLU A 261 -9.74 -5.74 25.79
N ASP A 262 -11.00 -5.86 25.34
CA ASP A 262 -11.80 -4.74 24.84
C ASP A 262 -11.98 -3.59 25.86
N ASP A 263 -11.82 -3.88 27.15
CA ASP A 263 -12.05 -2.93 28.25
C ASP A 263 -10.79 -2.14 28.67
N LEU A 264 -9.63 -2.42 28.08
CA LEU A 264 -8.37 -1.72 28.41
C LEU A 264 -8.20 -0.44 27.57
N VAL A 265 -7.86 0.66 28.24
CA VAL A 265 -7.70 1.99 27.62
C VAL A 265 -6.69 1.97 26.47
N LEU A 266 -5.62 1.17 26.60
CA LEU A 266 -4.56 1.07 25.61
C LEU A 266 -5.02 0.45 24.30
N GLU A 267 -5.83 -0.60 24.35
CA GLU A 267 -6.23 -1.37 23.16
C GLU A 267 -7.58 -0.92 22.60
N SER A 268 -8.21 0.05 23.26
CA SER A 268 -9.45 0.65 22.80
C SER A 268 -9.37 1.10 21.33
N GLY A 269 -10.32 0.65 20.52
CA GLY A 269 -10.38 0.97 19.10
C GLY A 269 -9.64 0.00 18.17
N ILE A 270 -8.98 -1.03 18.70
CA ILE A 270 -8.68 -2.24 17.92
C ILE A 270 -10.00 -2.97 17.67
N ASP A 271 -10.22 -3.44 16.44
CA ASP A 271 -11.46 -4.12 16.10
C ASP A 271 -11.53 -5.52 16.78
N PRO A 272 -12.71 -5.96 17.26
CA PRO A 272 -12.83 -7.15 18.13
C PRO A 272 -12.49 -8.48 17.44
N ASP A 273 -12.52 -8.54 16.10
CA ASP A 273 -12.13 -9.73 15.34
C ASP A 273 -10.60 -9.93 15.29
N VAL A 274 -9.81 -8.91 15.65
CA VAL A 274 -8.35 -8.94 15.56
C VAL A 274 -7.75 -9.99 16.50
N ALA A 275 -8.31 -10.15 17.71
CA ALA A 275 -7.84 -11.16 18.66
C ALA A 275 -8.00 -12.58 18.10
N ALA A 276 -9.16 -12.90 17.50
CA ALA A 276 -9.41 -14.18 16.86
C ALA A 276 -8.47 -14.42 15.65
N CYS A 277 -8.25 -13.40 14.82
CA CYS A 277 -7.29 -13.49 13.72
C CYS A 277 -5.86 -13.77 14.23
N ALA A 278 -5.48 -13.16 15.34
CA ALA A 278 -4.16 -13.33 15.93
C ALA A 278 -3.97 -14.74 16.52
N LEU A 279 -5.00 -15.29 17.16
CA LEU A 279 -5.00 -16.68 17.65
C LEU A 279 -4.74 -17.67 16.51
N GLU A 280 -5.56 -17.60 15.45
CA GLU A 280 -5.43 -18.51 14.31
C GLU A 280 -4.06 -18.36 13.65
N LEU A 281 -3.52 -17.14 13.54
CA LEU A 281 -2.16 -16.92 13.02
C LEU A 281 -1.07 -17.56 13.89
N LEU A 282 -1.19 -17.51 15.22
CA LEU A 282 -0.24 -18.16 16.14
C LEU A 282 -0.24 -19.67 15.94
N GLU A 283 -1.40 -20.30 15.75
CA GLU A 283 -1.53 -21.75 15.56
C GLU A 283 -0.75 -22.27 14.32
N PHE A 284 -0.46 -21.43 13.32
CA PHE A 284 0.34 -21.82 12.15
C PHE A 284 1.84 -21.98 12.45
N VAL A 285 2.35 -21.33 13.50
CA VAL A 285 3.80 -21.25 13.76
C VAL A 285 4.18 -21.88 15.09
N VAL A 286 3.26 -21.87 16.06
CA VAL A 286 3.51 -22.24 17.44
C VAL A 286 3.16 -23.71 17.66
N THR A 287 4.08 -24.46 18.25
CA THR A 287 3.79 -25.83 18.70
C THR A 287 2.85 -25.82 19.91
N PRO A 288 2.09 -26.89 20.20
CA PRO A 288 1.19 -26.93 21.36
C PRO A 288 1.89 -26.56 22.69
N GLU A 289 3.16 -26.99 22.84
CA GLU A 289 3.99 -26.73 24.02
C GLU A 289 4.38 -25.25 24.16
N GLU A 290 4.71 -24.58 23.04
CA GLU A 290 4.96 -23.14 23.01
C GLU A 290 3.67 -22.33 23.21
N GLY A 291 2.54 -22.86 22.74
CA GLY A 291 1.21 -22.26 22.93
C GLY A 291 0.81 -22.22 24.40
N ASP A 292 1.01 -23.31 25.13
CA ASP A 292 0.79 -23.38 26.59
C ASP A 292 1.70 -22.40 27.34
N ALA A 293 2.96 -22.26 26.91
CA ALA A 293 3.89 -21.30 27.50
C ALA A 293 3.44 -19.84 27.28
N ILE A 294 3.01 -19.50 26.06
CA ILE A 294 2.45 -18.18 25.73
C ILE A 294 1.19 -17.92 26.57
N HIS A 295 0.24 -18.87 26.60
CA HIS A 295 -0.96 -18.73 27.41
C HIS A 295 -0.59 -18.49 28.88
N SER A 296 0.33 -19.28 29.45
CA SER A 296 0.76 -19.08 30.84
C SER A 296 1.38 -17.71 31.11
N ALA A 297 2.10 -17.13 30.15
CA ALA A 297 2.78 -15.84 30.30
C ALA A 297 1.82 -14.64 30.23
N PHE A 298 0.75 -14.74 29.44
CA PHE A 298 -0.19 -13.64 29.22
C PHE A 298 -1.51 -13.79 29.98
N SER A 299 -1.92 -15.01 30.37
CA SER A 299 -3.15 -15.26 31.13
C SER A 299 -2.98 -15.13 32.66
N SER A 300 -1.77 -14.83 33.14
CA SER A 300 -1.44 -14.76 34.58
C SER A 300 -1.37 -13.33 35.14
N GLN A 301 -1.96 -12.36 34.44
CA GLN A 301 -2.16 -10.99 34.92
C GLN A 301 -3.62 -10.74 35.29
#